data_AF-A0A2H1I7I2-F1
#
_entry.id   AF-A0A2H1I7I2-F1
#
_cell.length_a   1.000
_cell.length_b   1.000
_cell.length_c   1.000
_cell.angle_alpha   90.00
_cell.angle_beta   90.00
_cell.angle_gamma   90.00
#
_symmetry.space_group_name_H-M   'P 1'
#
loop_
_entity.id
_entity.type
_entity.pdbx_description
1 polymer ?
#
loop_
_entity_poly.entity_id
_entity_poly.type
_entity_poly.pdbx_seq_one_letter_code
_entity_poly.pdbx_strand_id
1 'polypeptide(L)'
;MSRKSVTQVLEAADAAGLGWDDVKDRADSEVYGLLFPGRGDHDSVFAQPDWKAVHKEMARVGVTLKLLHGEYADECAAAGDPAMSYDRFCRTYQRHVLVTGAASRVGHKAAQTIEVDWSGPTMQLHTGA
;
A
#
# COMPACT_ATOMS: atom_id res chain seq x y z
N MET A 1 20.51 17.52 -0.05
CA MET A 1 20.24 17.54 1.40
C MET A 1 20.54 18.93 1.93
N SER A 2 19.66 19.53 2.73
CA SER A 2 19.85 20.88 3.28
C SER A 2 20.72 20.83 4.54
N ARG A 3 21.52 21.87 4.79
CA ARG A 3 22.31 22.04 6.03
C ARG A 3 21.43 21.83 7.28
N LYS A 4 20.20 22.34 7.24
CA LYS A 4 19.22 22.22 8.33
C LYS A 4 18.85 20.76 8.63
N SER A 5 18.72 19.93 7.60
CA SER A 5 18.39 18.52 7.74
C SER A 5 19.55 17.73 8.35
N VAL A 6 20.79 18.03 7.95
CA VAL A 6 21.99 17.40 8.51
C VAL A 6 22.15 17.77 9.98
N THR A 7 22.01 19.06 10.32
CA THR A 7 22.07 19.53 11.71
C THR A 7 21.03 18.83 12.59
N GLN A 8 19.78 18.73 12.13
CA GLN A 8 18.72 18.06 12.87
C GLN A 8 19.03 16.58 13.16
N VAL A 9 19.69 15.87 12.23
CA VAL A 9 20.08 14.47 12.43
C VAL A 9 21.20 14.35 13.45
N LEU A 10 22.20 15.23 13.39
CA LEU A 10 23.32 15.25 14.35
C LEU A 10 22.83 15.56 15.76
N GLU A 11 21.98 16.58 15.92
CA GLU A 11 21.38 16.94 17.21
C GLU A 11 20.54 15.79 17.80
N ALA A 12 19.82 15.06 16.95
CA ALA A 12 19.04 13.89 17.38
C ALA A 12 19.94 12.72 17.82
N ALA A 13 21.05 12.47 17.11
CA ALA A 13 22.02 11.45 17.46
C ALA A 13 22.69 11.76 18.81
N ASP A 14 23.11 13.01 19.00
CA ASP A 14 23.70 13.50 20.24
C ASP A 14 22.72 13.37 21.42
N ALA A 15 21.46 13.77 21.22
CA ALA A 15 20.41 13.65 22.24
C ALA A 15 20.10 12.20 22.62
N ALA A 16 20.19 11.27 21.66
CA ALA A 16 20.00 9.84 21.88
C ALA A 16 21.25 9.12 22.38
N GLY A 17 22.41 9.79 22.42
CA GLY A 17 23.70 9.20 22.80
C GLY A 17 24.19 8.13 21.81
N LEU A 18 23.81 8.24 20.53
CA LEU A 18 24.11 7.25 19.51
C LEU A 18 25.35 7.63 18.71
N GLY A 19 26.33 6.74 18.68
CA GLY A 19 27.50 6.81 17.82
C GLY A 19 27.39 5.91 16.58
N TRP A 20 28.37 6.01 15.70
CA TRP A 20 28.46 5.19 14.48
C TRP A 20 28.46 3.68 14.79
N ASP A 21 29.19 3.25 15.81
CA ASP A 21 29.28 1.83 16.18
C ASP A 21 27.96 1.24 16.69
N ASP A 22 27.04 2.08 17.18
CA ASP A 22 25.72 1.65 17.66
C ASP A 22 24.75 1.36 16.52
N VAL A 23 24.99 1.90 15.32
CA VAL A 23 24.02 1.91 14.21
C VAL A 23 24.53 1.26 12.93
N LYS A 24 25.84 1.02 12.77
CA LYS A 24 26.46 0.53 11.52
C LYS A 24 25.90 -0.79 10.98
N ASP A 25 25.42 -1.67 11.87
CA ASP A 25 24.89 -2.99 11.52
C ASP A 25 23.35 -3.03 11.50
N ARG A 26 22.69 -1.88 11.69
CA ARG A 26 21.22 -1.75 11.71
C ARG A 26 20.70 -1.31 10.35
N ALA A 27 19.45 -1.67 10.06
CA ALA A 27 18.77 -1.17 8.87
C ALA A 27 18.44 0.33 9.00
N ASP A 28 18.42 1.07 7.88
CA ASP A 28 18.11 2.50 7.85
C ASP A 28 16.82 2.86 8.60
N SER A 29 15.79 2.01 8.53
CA SER A 29 14.51 2.20 9.23
C SER A 29 14.65 2.14 10.75
N GLU A 30 15.49 1.24 11.26
CA GLU A 30 15.76 1.11 12.69
C GLU A 30 16.56 2.31 13.21
N VAL A 31 17.57 2.74 12.44
CA VAL A 31 18.36 3.94 12.76
C VAL A 31 17.48 5.19 12.77
N TYR A 32 16.58 5.32 11.80
CA TYR A 32 15.65 6.45 11.75
C TYR A 32 14.68 6.46 12.94
N GLY A 33 14.16 5.29 13.35
CA GLY A 33 13.29 5.17 14.53
C GLY A 33 13.98 5.52 15.84
N LEU A 34 15.28 5.21 15.97
CA LEU A 34 16.09 5.59 17.12
C LEU A 34 16.38 7.10 17.18
N LEU A 35 16.65 7.72 16.05
CA LEU A 35 16.93 9.17 15.96
C LEU A 35 15.66 10.01 16.13
N PHE A 36 14.53 9.53 15.61
CA PHE A 36 13.28 10.27 15.62
C PHE A 36 12.14 9.38 16.14
N PRO A 37 12.14 9.00 17.42
CA PRO A 37 11.10 8.16 18.00
C PRO A 37 9.72 8.80 17.84
N GLY A 38 8.74 8.03 17.38
CA GLY A 38 7.38 8.51 17.08
C GLY A 38 7.26 9.33 15.79
N ARG A 39 8.36 9.70 15.13
CA ARG A 39 8.31 10.46 13.87
C ARG A 39 8.11 9.51 12.70
N GLY A 40 6.90 9.47 12.18
CA GLY A 40 6.54 8.56 11.08
C GLY A 40 5.74 7.35 11.56
N ASP A 41 5.74 7.08 12.86
CA ASP A 41 4.77 6.20 13.51
C ASP A 41 3.41 6.89 13.44
N HIS A 42 2.61 6.50 12.45
CA HIS A 42 1.19 6.79 12.43
C HIS A 42 0.47 5.48 12.56
N ASP A 43 0.06 5.18 13.79
CA ASP A 43 -1.05 4.25 13.98
C ASP A 43 -2.26 4.88 13.30
N SER A 44 -2.62 4.29 12.16
CA SER A 44 -3.81 4.71 11.46
C SER A 44 -4.98 4.47 12.40
N VAL A 45 -5.74 5.52 12.70
CA VAL A 45 -6.98 5.37 13.45
C VAL A 45 -7.95 4.41 12.75
N PHE A 46 -7.84 4.27 11.43
CA PHE A 46 -8.69 3.38 10.63
C PHE A 46 -8.19 1.94 10.62
N ALA A 47 -9.13 0.99 10.68
CA ALA A 47 -8.86 -0.43 10.49
C ALA A 47 -8.12 -0.67 9.16
N GLN A 48 -7.05 -1.45 9.18
CA GLN A 48 -6.27 -1.76 7.98
C GLN A 48 -6.87 -2.94 7.23
N PRO A 49 -7.17 -2.82 5.92
CA PRO A 49 -7.55 -3.96 5.10
C PRO A 49 -6.38 -4.95 4.98
N ASP A 50 -6.68 -6.24 4.80
CA ASP A 50 -5.68 -7.19 4.28
C ASP A 50 -5.40 -6.87 2.80
N TRP A 51 -4.38 -6.05 2.56
CA TRP A 51 -4.02 -5.62 1.22
C TRP A 51 -3.61 -6.77 0.29
N LYS A 52 -3.11 -7.90 0.82
CA LYS A 52 -2.79 -9.07 -0.01
C LYS A 52 -4.07 -9.75 -0.48
N ALA A 53 -5.06 -9.89 0.40
CA ALA A 53 -6.37 -10.42 0.03
C ALA A 53 -7.07 -9.50 -0.97
N VAL A 54 -7.12 -8.19 -0.70
CA VAL A 54 -7.68 -7.19 -1.62
C VAL A 54 -7.03 -7.26 -3.01
N HIS A 55 -5.69 -7.35 -3.07
CA HIS A 55 -4.97 -7.44 -4.34
C HIS A 55 -5.29 -8.73 -5.10
N LYS A 56 -5.43 -9.85 -4.39
CA LYS A 56 -5.83 -11.14 -4.98
C LYS A 56 -7.26 -11.07 -5.55
N GLU A 57 -8.19 -10.49 -4.81
CA GLU A 57 -9.59 -10.35 -5.26
C GLU A 57 -9.70 -9.40 -6.46
N MET A 58 -8.89 -8.36 -6.52
CA MET A 58 -8.81 -7.45 -7.68
C MET A 58 -8.43 -8.13 -9.00
N ALA A 59 -7.84 -9.34 -8.97
CA ALA A 59 -7.56 -10.12 -10.17
C ALA A 59 -8.79 -10.89 -10.70
N ARG A 60 -9.91 -10.92 -9.95
CA ARG A 60 -11.13 -11.62 -10.35
C ARG A 60 -11.99 -10.76 -11.27
N VAL A 61 -12.64 -11.43 -12.22
CA VAL A 61 -13.59 -10.82 -13.15
C VAL A 61 -14.70 -10.05 -12.41
N GLY A 62 -14.90 -8.79 -12.78
CA GLY A 62 -15.99 -7.95 -12.29
C GLY A 62 -15.75 -7.34 -10.89
N VAL A 63 -14.65 -7.68 -10.22
CA VAL A 63 -14.29 -7.06 -8.93
C VAL A 63 -13.75 -5.66 -9.16
N THR A 64 -14.16 -4.73 -8.30
CA THR A 64 -13.71 -3.34 -8.33
C THR A 64 -13.30 -2.88 -6.94
N LEU A 65 -12.41 -1.90 -6.85
CA LEU A 65 -12.05 -1.30 -5.56
C LEU A 65 -13.25 -0.68 -4.83
N LYS A 66 -14.29 -0.25 -5.56
CA LYS A 66 -15.52 0.27 -4.96
C LYS A 66 -16.32 -0.84 -4.27
N LEU A 67 -16.38 -2.03 -4.87
CA LEU A 67 -17.01 -3.20 -4.26
C LEU A 67 -16.27 -3.61 -2.98
N LEU A 68 -14.94 -3.79 -3.09
CA LEU A 68 -14.09 -4.18 -1.97
C LEU A 68 -14.08 -3.14 -0.84
N HIS A 69 -14.20 -1.86 -1.17
CA HIS A 69 -14.34 -0.80 -0.17
C HIS A 69 -15.68 -0.88 0.57
N GLY A 70 -16.77 -1.24 -0.11
CA GLY A 70 -18.07 -1.48 0.52
C GLY A 70 -18.01 -2.63 1.53
N GLU A 71 -17.44 -3.77 1.12
CA GLU A 71 -17.25 -4.94 1.99
C GLU A 71 -16.40 -4.59 3.22
N TYR A 72 -15.27 -3.89 3.01
CA TYR A 72 -14.42 -3.39 4.11
C TYR A 72 -15.18 -2.45 5.06
N ALA A 73 -16.01 -1.55 4.53
CA ALA A 73 -16.77 -0.62 5.36
C ALA A 73 -17.84 -1.34 6.19
N ASP A 74 -18.48 -2.36 5.63
CA ASP A 74 -19.45 -3.20 6.32
C ASP A 74 -18.78 -4.02 7.44
N GLU A 75 -17.59 -4.58 7.18
CA GLU A 75 -16.78 -5.27 8.20
C GLU A 75 -16.38 -4.35 9.35
N CYS A 76 -15.91 -3.14 9.03
CA CYS A 76 -15.57 -2.13 10.04
C CYS A 76 -16.80 -1.75 10.88
N ALA A 77 -17.94 -1.53 10.24
CA ALA A 77 -19.18 -1.20 10.93
C ALA A 77 -19.65 -2.32 11.87
N ALA A 78 -19.50 -3.59 11.45
CA ALA A 78 -19.82 -4.75 12.27
C ALA A 78 -18.86 -4.90 13.47
N ALA A 79 -17.59 -4.55 13.32
CA ALA A 79 -16.58 -4.57 14.38
C ALA A 79 -16.64 -3.34 15.32
N GLY A 80 -17.31 -2.27 14.91
CA GLY A 80 -17.30 -0.99 15.62
C GLY A 80 -16.02 -0.16 15.38
N ASP A 81 -15.27 -0.51 14.34
CA ASP A 81 -14.02 0.15 13.98
C ASP A 81 -14.25 1.29 12.98
N PRO A 82 -13.44 2.36 13.02
CA PRO A 82 -13.52 3.43 12.03
C PRO A 82 -13.02 2.97 10.66
N ALA A 83 -13.89 3.10 9.65
CA ALA A 83 -13.59 2.81 8.25
C ALA A 83 -12.90 3.98 7.53
N MET A 84 -11.96 3.69 6.65
CA MET A 84 -11.43 4.67 5.69
C MET A 84 -12.51 5.13 4.71
N SER A 85 -12.42 6.40 4.28
CA SER A 85 -13.16 6.87 3.11
C SER A 85 -12.68 6.17 1.83
N TYR A 86 -13.53 6.13 0.80
CA TYR A 86 -13.20 5.50 -0.48
C TYR A 86 -11.92 6.07 -1.13
N ASP A 87 -11.72 7.39 -1.09
CA ASP A 87 -10.50 8.04 -1.59
C ASP A 87 -9.26 7.54 -0.86
N ARG A 88 -9.30 7.51 0.48
CA ARG A 88 -8.18 7.07 1.31
C ARG A 88 -7.87 5.59 1.09
N PHE A 89 -8.89 4.76 0.96
CA PHE A 89 -8.76 3.35 0.63
C PHE A 89 -8.03 3.17 -0.71
N CYS A 90 -8.49 3.84 -1.77
CA CYS A 90 -7.86 3.79 -3.09
C CYS A 90 -6.39 4.24 -3.06
N ARG A 91 -6.09 5.36 -2.41
CA ARG A 91 -4.72 5.89 -2.32
C ARG A 91 -3.79 4.96 -1.54
N THR A 92 -4.29 4.33 -0.48
CA THR A 92 -3.48 3.42 0.35
C THR A 92 -3.24 2.10 -0.40
N TYR A 93 -4.25 1.58 -1.12
CA TYR A 93 -4.09 0.45 -2.02
C TYR A 93 -3.05 0.72 -3.12
N GLN A 94 -3.11 1.87 -3.79
CA GLN A 94 -2.12 2.25 -4.81
C GLN A 94 -0.71 2.26 -4.25
N ARG A 95 -0.52 2.81 -3.04
CA ARG A 95 0.78 2.77 -2.35
C ARG A 95 1.23 1.33 -2.08
N HIS A 96 0.33 0.47 -1.63
CA HIS A 96 0.63 -0.95 -1.42
C HIS A 96 1.15 -1.60 -2.71
N VAL A 97 0.43 -1.46 -3.83
CA VAL A 97 0.82 -2.03 -5.14
C VAL A 97 2.18 -1.51 -5.63
N LEU A 98 2.48 -0.22 -5.39
CA LEU A 98 3.78 0.37 -5.74
C LEU A 98 4.93 -0.21 -4.91
N VAL A 99 4.73 -0.34 -3.59
CA VAL A 99 5.77 -0.84 -2.68
C VAL A 99 6.03 -2.33 -2.88
N THR A 100 4.98 -3.12 -3.14
CA THR A 100 5.12 -4.56 -3.34
C THR A 100 5.61 -4.95 -4.73
N GLY A 101 5.76 -3.99 -5.65
CA GLY A 101 6.13 -4.27 -7.04
C GLY A 101 5.05 -5.03 -7.80
N ALA A 102 3.82 -5.05 -7.30
CA ALA A 102 2.68 -5.71 -7.94
C ALA A 102 2.25 -5.03 -9.26
N ALA A 103 2.81 -3.86 -9.57
CA ALA A 103 2.74 -3.28 -10.91
C ALA A 103 3.74 -3.98 -11.84
N SER A 104 3.27 -4.94 -12.62
CA SER A 104 4.07 -5.52 -13.71
C SER A 104 4.24 -4.48 -14.83
N ARG A 105 5.49 -4.09 -15.13
CA ARG A 105 5.80 -3.34 -16.37
C ARG A 105 5.93 -4.34 -17.50
N VAL A 106 4.90 -4.44 -18.33
CA VAL A 106 5.00 -5.19 -19.59
C VAL A 106 5.78 -4.34 -20.59
N GLY A 107 6.95 -4.82 -21.01
CA GLY A 107 7.72 -4.19 -22.07
C GLY A 107 7.16 -4.58 -23.42
N HIS A 108 6.71 -3.61 -24.23
CA HIS A 108 6.24 -3.88 -25.59
C HIS A 108 7.30 -3.50 -26.61
N LYS A 109 7.69 -4.47 -27.45
CA LYS A 109 8.43 -4.20 -28.68
C LYS A 109 7.42 -4.07 -29.82
N ALA A 110 7.44 -2.93 -30.51
CA ALA A 110 6.49 -2.65 -31.59
C ALA A 110 6.48 -3.79 -32.63
N ALA A 111 5.28 -4.16 -33.08
CA ALA A 111 5.00 -5.22 -34.06
C ALA A 111 5.38 -6.67 -33.66
N GLN A 112 5.73 -6.94 -32.39
CA GLN A 112 5.93 -8.31 -31.90
C GLN A 112 4.77 -8.88 -31.08
N THR A 113 3.95 -8.03 -30.49
CA THR A 113 2.82 -8.43 -29.65
C THR A 113 1.60 -7.60 -29.99
N ILE A 114 0.43 -8.24 -30.03
CA ILE A 114 -0.87 -7.60 -30.14
C ILE A 114 -1.67 -7.98 -28.90
N GLU A 115 -2.27 -6.98 -28.25
CA GLU A 115 -3.15 -7.18 -27.11
C GLU A 115 -4.59 -6.96 -27.57
N VAL A 116 -5.49 -7.82 -27.12
CA VAL A 116 -6.90 -7.76 -27.48
C VAL A 116 -7.66 -7.37 -26.22
N ASP A 117 -8.46 -6.31 -26.30
CA ASP A 117 -9.31 -5.89 -25.20
C ASP A 117 -10.34 -6.99 -24.89
N TRP A 118 -10.39 -7.37 -23.62
CA TRP A 118 -11.35 -8.36 -23.13
C TRP A 118 -12.66 -7.67 -22.75
N SER A 119 -13.77 -8.06 -23.39
CA SER A 119 -15.06 -7.39 -23.30
C SER A 119 -15.89 -7.69 -22.04
N GLY A 120 -15.30 -8.27 -21.00
CA GLY A 120 -16.00 -8.63 -19.76
C GLY A 120 -16.42 -10.10 -19.67
N PRO A 121 -17.25 -10.46 -18.67
CA PRO A 121 -17.56 -11.85 -18.31
C PRO A 121 -18.03 -12.68 -19.50
N THR A 122 -17.65 -13.97 -19.52
CA THR A 122 -18.16 -14.92 -20.51
C THR A 122 -19.69 -14.99 -20.43
N MET A 123 -20.34 -14.63 -21.54
CA MET A 123 -21.79 -14.72 -21.68
C MET A 123 -22.26 -16.17 -21.59
N GLN A 124 -23.28 -16.44 -20.78
CA GLN A 124 -23.95 -17.74 -20.70
C GLN A 124 -25.28 -17.67 -21.46
N LEU A 125 -25.51 -18.62 -22.37
CA LEU A 125 -26.79 -18.75 -23.07
C LEU A 125 -27.65 -19.75 -22.32
N HIS A 126 -28.79 -19.28 -21.78
CA HIS A 126 -29.79 -20.17 -21.20
C HIS A 126 -30.86 -20.46 -22.26
N THR A 127 -30.97 -21.72 -22.67
CA THR A 127 -32.10 -22.19 -23.48
C THR A 127 -33.26 -22.46 -22.52
N GLY A 128 -34.29 -21.63 -22.56
CA GLY A 128 -35.52 -21.86 -21.78
C GLY A 128 -36.24 -23.11 -22.27
N ALA A 129 -36.73 -23.93 -21.33
CA ALA A 129 -37.70 -24.99 -21.56
C ALA A 129 -39.10 -24.50 -21.17
#